data_AF-A0A527W488-F1
#
_entry.id   AF-A0A527W488-F1
#
_cell.length_a   1.000
_cell.length_b   1.000
_cell.length_c   1.000
_cell.angle_alpha   90.00
_cell.angle_beta   90.00
_cell.angle_gamma   90.00
#
_symmetry.space_group_name_H-M   'P 1'
#
loop_
_entity.id
_entity.type
_entity.pdbx_description
1 polymer ?
#
loop_
_entity_poly.entity_id
_entity_poly.type
_entity_poly.pdbx_seq_one_letter_code
_entity_poly.pdbx_strand_id
1 'polypeptide(L)'
;MADLLVKLQTIATIIATGGGTYITFAGLHAWKREMKGRRDIELCQQIIAQFYEAEEKVRELRSPMSYPSVESPDRPKLDHESETEARVRDTHYVPIARWKAQKDFWNDFFSYKFRMRALFGPNASRPFEKVDEALRTFTASAFTRYESIRGDRVELGDDRAFRQEIDAAVWAFRQSRTKLDRYCTPR
;
A
#
# COMPACT_ATOMS: atom_id res chain seq x y z
N MET A 1 -52.72 53.81 -19.82
CA MET A 1 -51.39 54.01 -19.20
C MET A 1 -51.10 53.00 -18.08
N ALA A 2 -52.00 52.80 -17.12
CA ALA A 2 -51.79 51.84 -16.01
C ALA A 2 -51.59 50.37 -16.46
N ASP A 3 -52.33 49.90 -17.46
CA ASP A 3 -52.27 48.50 -17.93
C ASP A 3 -50.93 48.12 -18.60
N LEU A 4 -50.30 49.09 -19.28
CA LEU A 4 -48.97 48.90 -19.90
C LEU A 4 -47.87 48.77 -18.83
N LEU A 5 -48.00 49.53 -17.73
CA LEU A 5 -47.09 49.50 -16.60
C LEU A 5 -47.10 48.16 -15.87
N VAL A 6 -48.30 47.59 -15.66
CA VAL A 6 -48.46 46.27 -15.03
C VAL A 6 -47.83 45.17 -15.90
N LYS A 7 -48.06 45.20 -17.22
CA LYS A 7 -47.46 44.22 -18.15
C LYS A 7 -45.92 44.24 -18.13
N LEU A 8 -45.33 45.44 -18.10
CA LEU A 8 -43.87 45.59 -18.00
C LEU A 8 -43.31 45.07 -16.67
N GLN A 9 -43.99 45.33 -15.55
CA GLN A 9 -43.58 44.80 -14.24
C GLN A 9 -43.62 43.27 -14.18
N THR A 10 -44.63 42.64 -14.79
CA THR A 10 -44.73 41.18 -14.86
C THR A 10 -43.60 40.56 -15.67
N ILE A 11 -43.26 41.14 -16.83
CA ILE A 11 -42.14 40.69 -17.67
C ILE A 11 -40.82 40.81 -16.92
N ALA A 12 -40.58 41.94 -16.24
CA ALA A 12 -39.38 42.15 -15.45
C ALA A 12 -39.26 41.13 -14.30
N THR A 13 -40.37 40.81 -13.62
CA THR A 13 -40.40 39.83 -12.53
C THR A 13 -40.11 38.41 -13.02
N ILE A 14 -40.61 38.03 -14.20
CA ILE A 14 -40.32 36.73 -14.81
C ILE A 14 -38.83 36.62 -15.18
N ILE A 15 -38.25 37.66 -15.78
CA ILE A 15 -36.82 37.68 -16.12
C ILE A 15 -35.96 37.62 -14.86
N ALA A 16 -36.29 38.40 -13.83
CA ALA A 16 -35.57 38.39 -12.55
C ALA A 16 -35.66 37.02 -11.86
N THR A 17 -36.85 36.41 -11.83
CA THR A 17 -37.07 35.09 -11.23
C THR A 17 -36.34 34.01 -12.02
N GLY A 18 -36.41 34.04 -13.36
CA GLY A 18 -35.71 33.11 -14.24
C GLY A 18 -34.18 33.22 -14.11
N GLY A 19 -33.65 34.44 -14.11
CA GLY A 19 -32.23 34.71 -13.91
C GLY A 19 -31.72 34.26 -12.54
N GLY A 20 -32.45 34.60 -11.47
CA GLY A 20 -32.12 34.17 -10.11
C GLY A 20 -32.14 32.65 -9.96
N THR A 21 -33.13 31.99 -10.56
CA THR A 21 -33.21 30.51 -10.58
C THR A 21 -32.00 29.92 -11.28
N TYR A 22 -31.65 30.42 -12.48
CA TYR A 22 -30.49 29.92 -13.23
C TYR A 22 -29.17 30.06 -12.46
N ILE A 23 -28.91 31.24 -11.87
CA ILE A 23 -27.68 31.48 -11.09
C ILE A 23 -27.61 30.51 -9.90
N THR A 24 -28.73 30.27 -9.22
CA THR A 24 -28.80 29.33 -8.10
C THR A 24 -28.46 27.90 -8.55
N PHE A 25 -29.01 27.44 -9.67
CA PHE A 25 -28.69 26.11 -10.21
C PHE A 25 -27.23 26.01 -10.69
N ALA A 26 -26.72 27.01 -11.40
CA ALA A 26 -25.35 27.04 -11.88
C ALA A 26 -24.34 27.04 -10.71
N GLY A 27 -24.61 27.84 -9.67
CA GLY A 27 -23.83 27.86 -8.43
C GLY A 27 -23.83 26.51 -7.72
N LEU A 28 -24.99 25.86 -7.61
CA LEU A 28 -25.10 24.53 -7.00
C LEU A 28 -24.29 23.46 -7.76
N HIS A 29 -24.33 23.50 -9.09
CA HIS A 29 -23.54 22.59 -9.92
C HIS A 29 -22.03 22.84 -9.81
N ALA A 30 -21.61 24.10 -9.78
CA ALA A 30 -20.21 24.47 -9.58
C ALA A 30 -19.71 23.98 -8.20
N TRP A 31 -20.49 24.21 -7.14
CA TRP A 31 -20.16 23.75 -5.80
C TRP A 31 -20.08 22.23 -5.70
N LYS A 32 -21.04 21.50 -6.29
CA LYS A 32 -20.98 20.02 -6.32
C LYS A 32 -19.72 19.50 -7.01
N ARG A 33 -19.32 20.13 -8.12
CA ARG A 33 -18.09 19.75 -8.84
C ARG A 33 -16.84 20.04 -8.01
N GLU A 34 -16.79 21.19 -7.37
CA GLU A 34 -15.67 21.57 -6.50
C GLU A 34 -15.55 20.64 -5.28
N MET A 35 -16.66 20.33 -4.61
CA MET A 35 -16.69 19.41 -3.46
C MET A 35 -16.31 17.98 -3.85
N LYS A 36 -16.57 17.56 -5.10
CA LYS A 36 -16.07 16.27 -5.61
C LYS A 36 -14.56 16.35 -5.83
N GLY A 37 -14.08 17.37 -6.54
CA GLY A 37 -12.65 17.55 -6.82
C GLY A 37 -11.80 17.65 -5.56
N ARG A 38 -12.24 18.41 -4.54
CA ARG A 38 -11.54 18.53 -3.25
C ARG A 38 -11.41 17.17 -2.55
N ARG A 39 -12.49 16.40 -2.44
CA ARG A 39 -12.47 15.06 -1.83
C ARG A 39 -11.55 14.09 -2.58
N ASP A 40 -11.52 14.17 -3.90
CA ASP A 40 -10.66 13.31 -4.73
C ASP A 40 -9.17 13.68 -4.52
N ILE A 41 -8.85 14.97 -4.38
CA ILE A 41 -7.47 15.45 -4.11
C ILE A 41 -7.02 15.03 -2.70
N GLU A 42 -7.85 15.24 -1.68
CA GLU A 42 -7.55 14.85 -0.29
C GLU A 42 -7.27 13.35 -0.18
N LEU A 43 -8.08 12.52 -0.86
CA LEU A 43 -7.86 11.08 -0.93
C LEU A 43 -6.53 10.74 -1.61
N CYS A 44 -6.20 11.39 -2.72
CA CYS A 44 -4.92 11.18 -3.40
C CYS A 44 -3.73 11.55 -2.51
N GLN A 45 -3.81 12.67 -1.78
CA GLN A 45 -2.76 13.10 -0.85
C GLN A 45 -2.56 12.09 0.29
N GLN A 46 -3.65 11.61 0.88
CA GLN A 46 -3.61 10.58 1.92
C GLN A 46 -2.94 9.30 1.39
N ILE A 47 -3.27 8.88 0.18
CA ILE A 47 -2.71 7.66 -0.41
C ILE A 47 -1.23 7.80 -0.73
N ILE A 48 -0.80 8.95 -1.25
CA ILE A 48 0.62 9.21 -1.49
C ILE A 48 1.40 9.13 -0.16
N ALA A 49 0.87 9.70 0.93
CA ALA A 49 1.48 9.59 2.25
C ALA A 49 1.56 8.12 2.72
N GLN A 50 0.51 7.33 2.50
CA GLN A 50 0.48 5.90 2.79
C GLN A 50 1.51 5.10 1.98
N PHE A 51 1.78 5.47 0.72
CA PHE A 51 2.85 4.85 -0.08
C PHE A 51 4.24 5.17 0.47
N TYR A 52 4.49 6.39 0.95
CA TYR A 52 5.76 6.73 1.60
C TYR A 52 5.93 5.98 2.93
N GLU A 53 4.87 5.85 3.72
CA GLU A 53 4.89 5.03 4.92
C GLU A 53 5.15 3.55 4.57
N ALA A 54 4.51 3.02 3.53
CA ALA A 54 4.73 1.67 3.05
C ALA A 54 6.19 1.43 2.61
N GLU A 55 6.84 2.41 1.99
CA GLU A 55 8.26 2.33 1.64
C GLU A 55 9.13 2.17 2.89
N GLU A 56 8.90 2.98 3.92
CA GLU A 56 9.63 2.89 5.19
C GLU A 56 9.38 1.55 5.88
N LYS A 57 8.13 1.08 5.88
CA LYS A 57 7.76 -0.23 6.45
C LYS A 57 8.45 -1.38 5.73
N VAL A 58 8.55 -1.34 4.40
CA VAL A 58 9.32 -2.34 3.63
C VAL A 58 10.82 -2.26 3.95
N ARG A 59 11.36 -1.05 4.13
CA ARG A 59 12.76 -0.85 4.53
C ARG A 59 13.04 -1.47 5.90
N GLU A 60 12.13 -1.27 6.85
CA GLU A 60 12.17 -1.88 8.19
C GLU A 60 12.11 -3.42 8.11
N LEU A 61 11.18 -3.96 7.30
CA LEU A 61 11.06 -5.41 7.07
C LEU A 61 12.35 -6.04 6.56
N ARG A 62 13.06 -5.34 5.66
CA ARG A 62 14.28 -5.82 4.99
C ARG A 62 15.58 -5.38 5.65
N SER A 63 15.51 -4.79 6.85
CA SER A 63 16.67 -4.32 7.59
C SER A 63 17.53 -5.51 8.06
N PRO A 64 18.82 -5.61 7.67
CA PRO A 64 19.66 -6.76 8.04
C PRO A 64 19.96 -6.82 9.54
N MET A 65 19.90 -5.69 10.24
CA MET A 65 20.12 -5.66 11.69
C MET A 65 18.93 -6.31 12.40
N SER A 66 19.17 -7.39 13.13
CA SER A 66 18.13 -8.20 13.79
C SER A 66 18.47 -8.45 15.26
N TYR A 67 17.50 -8.27 16.15
CA TYR A 67 17.62 -8.50 17.59
C TYR A 67 16.62 -9.58 18.05
N PRO A 68 16.98 -10.87 17.94
CA PRO A 68 16.04 -11.98 18.13
C PRO A 68 15.37 -12.00 19.51
N SER A 69 16.09 -11.58 20.55
CA SER A 69 15.61 -11.53 21.93
C SER A 69 14.44 -10.57 22.15
N VAL A 70 14.31 -9.53 21.32
CA VAL A 70 13.26 -8.51 21.43
C VAL A 70 12.20 -8.71 20.35
N GLU A 71 12.61 -9.14 19.16
CA GLU A 71 11.75 -9.16 17.98
C GLU A 71 11.06 -10.49 17.75
N SER A 72 11.50 -11.60 18.36
CA SER A 72 10.91 -12.94 18.17
C SER A 72 10.37 -13.60 19.44
N PRO A 73 9.77 -12.88 20.41
CA PRO A 73 9.26 -13.50 21.64
C PRO A 73 8.12 -14.50 21.36
N ASP A 74 7.34 -14.25 20.31
CA ASP A 74 6.15 -15.03 19.96
C ASP A 74 6.45 -16.25 19.07
N ARG A 75 7.73 -16.63 18.91
CA ARG A 75 8.06 -17.83 18.14
C ARG A 75 7.63 -19.08 18.90
N PRO A 76 6.91 -20.02 18.27
CA PRO A 76 6.67 -21.34 18.85
C PRO A 76 8.00 -22.08 19.07
N LYS A 77 8.30 -22.41 20.33
CA LYS A 77 9.46 -23.23 20.72
C LYS A 77 9.12 -24.72 20.68
N LEU A 78 10.10 -25.57 20.39
CA LEU A 78 9.95 -27.03 20.48
C LEU A 78 10.45 -27.51 21.85
N ASP A 79 9.83 -28.55 22.42
CA ASP A 79 10.09 -29.03 23.78
C ASP A 79 11.53 -29.56 24.01
N HIS A 80 12.27 -29.86 22.95
CA HIS A 80 13.63 -30.41 23.00
C HIS A 80 14.65 -29.59 22.19
N GLU A 81 14.39 -28.30 21.98
CA GLU A 81 15.29 -27.41 21.24
C GLU A 81 16.52 -27.06 22.09
N SER A 82 17.73 -27.28 21.56
CA SER A 82 18.95 -26.81 22.23
C SER A 82 19.03 -25.29 22.20
N GLU A 83 19.76 -24.68 23.14
CA GLU A 83 19.93 -23.21 23.19
C GLU A 83 20.53 -22.64 21.89
N THR A 84 21.43 -23.41 21.27
CA THR A 84 22.07 -23.03 20.01
C THR A 84 21.06 -23.06 18.86
N GLU A 85 20.24 -24.11 18.75
CA GLU A 85 19.17 -24.20 17.75
C GLU A 85 18.12 -23.12 17.95
N ALA A 86 17.70 -22.88 19.20
CA ALA A 86 16.73 -21.85 19.54
C ALA A 86 17.20 -20.48 19.04
N ARG A 87 18.47 -20.13 19.32
CA ARG A 87 19.04 -18.85 18.87
C ARG A 87 19.06 -18.71 17.35
N VAL A 88 19.40 -19.78 16.64
CA VAL A 88 19.38 -19.79 15.17
C VAL A 88 17.95 -19.61 14.67
N ARG A 89 16.99 -20.36 15.18
CA ARG A 89 15.58 -20.26 14.76
C ARG A 89 14.96 -18.92 15.09
N ASP A 90 15.24 -18.36 16.27
CA ASP A 90 14.83 -17.02 16.68
C ASP A 90 15.33 -15.99 15.66
N THR A 91 16.61 -16.06 15.28
CA THR A 91 17.21 -15.14 14.29
C THR A 91 16.52 -15.22 12.92
N HIS A 92 16.14 -16.42 12.49
CA HIS A 92 15.49 -16.61 11.20
C HIS A 92 14.00 -16.27 11.21
N TYR A 93 13.38 -16.20 12.40
CA TYR A 93 11.99 -15.83 12.57
C TYR A 93 11.77 -14.30 12.61
N VAL A 94 12.81 -13.49 12.86
CA VAL A 94 12.72 -12.02 12.93
C VAL A 94 11.97 -11.38 11.75
N PRO A 95 12.25 -11.70 10.46
CA PRO A 95 11.51 -11.11 9.34
C PRO A 95 10.01 -11.42 9.37
N ILE A 96 9.64 -12.62 9.83
CA ILE A 96 8.24 -13.05 9.97
C ILE A 96 7.58 -12.29 11.12
N ALA A 97 8.28 -12.10 12.23
CA ALA A 97 7.77 -11.34 13.37
C ALA A 97 7.53 -9.86 13.02
N ARG A 98 8.46 -9.22 12.31
CA ARG A 98 8.28 -7.85 11.79
C ARG A 98 7.07 -7.74 10.87
N TRP A 99 6.91 -8.70 9.95
CA TRP A 99 5.74 -8.76 9.08
C TRP A 99 4.43 -8.83 9.88
N LYS A 100 4.38 -9.69 10.90
CA LYS A 100 3.21 -9.82 11.78
C LYS A 100 2.91 -8.53 12.54
N ALA A 101 3.94 -7.86 13.06
CA ALA A 101 3.79 -6.59 13.79
C ALA A 101 3.20 -5.46 12.92
N GLN A 102 3.42 -5.50 11.61
CA GLN A 102 2.92 -4.49 10.67
C GLN A 102 1.61 -4.91 9.95
N LYS A 103 1.02 -6.05 10.30
CA LYS A 103 -0.12 -6.63 9.56
C LYS A 103 -1.32 -5.67 9.46
N ASP A 104 -1.60 -4.93 10.53
CA ASP A 104 -2.75 -4.01 10.56
C ASP A 104 -2.58 -2.85 9.58
N PHE A 105 -1.37 -2.29 9.48
CA PHE A 105 -1.03 -1.28 8.48
C PHE A 105 -1.26 -1.84 7.06
N TRP A 106 -0.75 -3.04 6.77
CA TRP A 106 -0.89 -3.62 5.43
C TRP A 106 -2.35 -3.92 5.07
N ASN A 107 -3.17 -4.36 6.04
CA ASN A 107 -4.60 -4.56 5.82
C ASN A 107 -5.31 -3.25 5.47
N ASP A 108 -5.03 -2.17 6.21
CA ASP A 108 -5.63 -0.86 5.93
C ASP A 108 -5.14 -0.29 4.60
N PHE A 109 -3.82 -0.36 4.34
CA PHE A 109 -3.21 0.05 3.08
C PHE A 109 -3.85 -0.62 1.87
N PHE A 110 -4.07 -1.94 1.91
CA PHE A 110 -4.71 -2.66 0.80
C PHE A 110 -6.21 -2.42 0.70
N SER A 111 -6.87 -1.90 1.74
CA SER A 111 -8.27 -1.48 1.64
C SER A 111 -8.43 -0.31 0.64
N TYR A 112 -7.46 0.61 0.59
CA TYR A 112 -7.46 1.74 -0.34
C TYR A 112 -7.38 1.31 -1.81
N LYS A 113 -6.82 0.13 -2.11
CA LYS A 113 -6.81 -0.44 -3.47
C LYS A 113 -8.21 -0.53 -4.05
N PHE A 114 -9.17 -1.01 -3.27
CA PHE A 114 -10.56 -1.17 -3.72
C PHE A 114 -11.24 0.18 -3.92
N ARG A 115 -10.99 1.13 -3.00
CA ARG A 115 -11.51 2.49 -3.09
C ARG A 115 -10.97 3.24 -4.31
N MET A 116 -9.67 3.13 -4.58
CA MET A 116 -9.03 3.72 -5.75
C MET A 116 -9.56 3.13 -7.05
N ARG A 117 -9.75 1.81 -7.08
CA ARG A 117 -10.34 1.14 -8.24
C ARG A 117 -11.77 1.60 -8.52
N ALA A 118 -12.58 1.79 -7.48
CA ALA A 118 -13.96 2.24 -7.62
C ALA A 118 -14.07 3.69 -8.12
N LEU A 119 -13.18 4.58 -7.66
CA LEU A 119 -13.24 6.01 -7.98
C LEU A 119 -12.52 6.37 -9.29
N PHE A 120 -11.37 5.77 -9.55
CA PHE A 120 -10.47 6.13 -10.66
C PHE A 120 -10.28 5.02 -11.70
N GLY A 121 -10.93 3.87 -11.51
CA GLY A 121 -10.88 2.74 -12.42
C GLY A 121 -9.70 1.78 -12.20
N PRO A 122 -9.57 0.73 -13.03
CA PRO A 122 -8.64 -0.37 -12.81
C PRO A 122 -7.15 0.03 -12.87
N ASN A 123 -6.80 1.09 -13.60
CA ASN A 123 -5.41 1.52 -13.67
C ASN A 123 -4.89 2.09 -12.33
N ALA A 124 -5.79 2.61 -11.49
CA ALA A 124 -5.42 3.19 -10.20
C ALA A 124 -5.04 2.14 -9.14
N SER A 125 -5.40 0.86 -9.34
CA SER A 125 -5.00 -0.23 -8.41
C SER A 125 -3.63 -0.84 -8.72
N ARG A 126 -3.05 -0.58 -9.89
CA ARG A 126 -1.78 -1.18 -10.33
C ARG A 126 -0.60 -0.90 -9.40
N PRO A 127 -0.44 0.30 -8.82
CA PRO A 127 0.63 0.54 -7.85
C PRO A 127 0.52 -0.36 -6.61
N PHE A 128 -0.69 -0.58 -6.11
CA PHE A 128 -0.93 -1.49 -4.98
C PHE A 128 -0.60 -2.94 -5.33
N GLU A 129 -0.89 -3.38 -6.56
CA GLU A 129 -0.55 -4.73 -7.03
C GLU A 129 0.96 -4.99 -7.03
N LYS A 130 1.77 -3.98 -7.38
CA LYS A 130 3.24 -4.09 -7.29
C LYS A 130 3.73 -4.24 -5.84
N VAL A 131 3.12 -3.50 -4.91
CA VAL A 131 3.45 -3.62 -3.48
C VAL A 131 3.03 -4.98 -2.94
N ASP A 132 1.83 -5.45 -3.29
CA ASP A 132 1.30 -6.77 -2.94
C ASP A 132 2.20 -7.90 -3.46
N GLU A 133 2.65 -7.83 -4.71
CA GLU A 133 3.61 -8.76 -5.31
C GLU A 133 4.94 -8.78 -4.55
N ALA A 134 5.50 -7.60 -4.24
CA ALA A 134 6.75 -7.48 -3.50
C ALA A 134 6.65 -8.06 -2.08
N LEU A 135 5.53 -7.81 -1.39
CA LEU A 135 5.28 -8.33 -0.05
C LEU A 135 5.04 -9.84 -0.06
N ARG A 136 4.24 -10.36 -0.99
CA ARG A 136 4.05 -11.82 -1.13
C ARG A 136 5.37 -12.53 -1.39
N THR A 137 6.21 -11.99 -2.26
CA THR A 137 7.55 -12.53 -2.54
C THR A 137 8.42 -12.51 -1.29
N PHE A 138 8.43 -11.41 -0.55
CA PHE A 138 9.15 -11.28 0.72
C PHE A 138 8.65 -12.30 1.76
N THR A 139 7.34 -12.37 1.99
CA THR A 139 6.72 -13.27 2.97
C THR A 139 6.98 -14.73 2.60
N ALA A 140 6.77 -15.12 1.35
CA ALA A 140 7.06 -16.48 0.88
C ALA A 140 8.54 -16.85 1.08
N SER A 141 9.46 -15.94 0.77
CA SER A 141 10.90 -16.14 0.97
C SER A 141 11.25 -16.27 2.45
N ALA A 142 10.71 -15.41 3.30
CA ALA A 142 10.94 -15.45 4.76
C ALA A 142 10.43 -16.75 5.40
N PHE A 143 9.23 -17.21 5.03
CA PHE A 143 8.71 -18.48 5.50
C PHE A 143 9.51 -19.67 4.98
N THR A 144 9.87 -19.69 3.70
CA THR A 144 10.70 -20.76 3.11
C THR A 144 12.05 -20.84 3.81
N ARG A 145 12.67 -19.69 4.08
CA ARG A 145 13.92 -19.58 4.84
C ARG A 145 13.78 -20.18 6.24
N TYR A 146 12.74 -19.80 6.97
CA TYR A 146 12.50 -20.31 8.32
C TYR A 146 12.21 -21.83 8.33
N GLU A 147 11.36 -22.31 7.42
CA GLU A 147 10.99 -23.72 7.33
C GLU A 147 12.17 -24.61 6.89
N SER A 148 13.10 -24.09 6.08
CA SER A 148 14.34 -24.82 5.72
C SER A 148 15.24 -25.14 6.91
N ILE A 149 15.08 -24.41 8.02
CA ILE A 149 15.83 -24.61 9.28
C ILE A 149 14.99 -25.36 10.33
N ARG A 150 13.66 -25.30 10.18
CA ARG A 150 12.72 -25.96 11.08
C ARG A 150 12.56 -27.45 10.74
N GLY A 151 12.54 -27.81 9.47
CA GLY A 151 12.19 -29.15 8.99
C GLY A 151 13.38 -30.00 8.51
N ASP A 152 13.17 -31.31 8.58
CA ASP A 152 14.01 -32.44 8.12
C ASP A 152 14.31 -32.46 6.59
N ARG A 153 14.02 -31.38 5.87
CA ARG A 153 14.28 -31.24 4.42
C ARG A 153 15.70 -30.77 4.18
N VAL A 154 16.64 -31.68 4.44
CA VAL A 154 18.08 -31.52 4.15
C VAL A 154 18.33 -31.13 2.68
N GLU A 155 17.45 -31.54 1.76
CA GLU A 155 17.63 -31.33 0.31
C GLU A 155 17.44 -29.88 -0.16
N LEU A 156 16.55 -29.10 0.47
CA LEU A 156 16.36 -27.68 0.09
C LEU A 156 17.44 -26.77 0.70
N GLY A 157 18.04 -27.24 1.79
CA GLY A 157 19.13 -26.58 2.47
C GLY A 157 20.37 -26.52 1.59
N ASP A 158 20.83 -27.59 0.97
CA ASP A 158 22.23 -27.65 0.51
C ASP A 158 22.59 -26.87 -0.78
N ASP A 159 21.59 -26.39 -1.53
CA ASP A 159 21.83 -25.54 -2.69
C ASP A 159 22.17 -24.09 -2.28
N ARG A 160 23.44 -23.74 -2.45
CA ARG A 160 23.96 -22.39 -2.18
C ARG A 160 23.27 -21.31 -3.04
N ALA A 161 22.94 -21.62 -4.29
CA ALA A 161 22.31 -20.66 -5.20
C ALA A 161 20.90 -20.30 -4.72
N PHE A 162 20.14 -21.32 -4.31
CA PHE A 162 18.81 -21.16 -3.74
C PHE A 162 18.81 -20.34 -2.43
N ARG A 163 19.74 -20.60 -1.51
CA ARG A 163 19.88 -19.79 -0.28
C ARG A 163 20.16 -18.32 -0.60
N GLN A 164 21.05 -18.05 -1.55
CA GLN A 164 21.38 -16.69 -1.97
C GLN A 164 20.17 -15.96 -2.57
N GLU A 165 19.35 -16.67 -3.35
CA GLU A 165 18.13 -16.10 -3.91
C GLU A 165 17.12 -15.72 -2.81
N ILE A 166 16.86 -16.62 -1.86
CA ILE A 166 15.97 -16.37 -0.72
C ILE A 166 16.50 -15.22 0.15
N ASP A 167 17.79 -15.25 0.50
CA ASP A 167 18.41 -14.20 1.30
C ASP A 167 18.36 -12.84 0.59
N ALA A 168 18.50 -12.81 -0.74
CA ALA A 168 18.37 -11.59 -1.53
C ALA A 168 16.92 -11.08 -1.67
N ALA A 169 15.92 -11.94 -1.48
CA ALA A 169 14.51 -11.55 -1.49
C ALA A 169 14.03 -11.05 -0.11
N VAL A 170 14.61 -11.59 0.97
CA VAL A 170 14.33 -11.18 2.36
C VAL A 170 15.11 -9.94 2.74
N TRP A 171 16.41 -9.89 2.46
CA TRP A 171 17.25 -8.76 2.82
C TRP A 171 17.40 -7.79 1.67
N ALA A 172 17.53 -6.51 2.00
CA ALA A 172 17.93 -5.48 1.04
C ALA A 172 19.43 -5.59 0.69
N PHE A 173 19.98 -6.82 0.57
CA PHE A 173 21.32 -6.99 0.05
C PHE A 173 21.29 -6.45 -1.38
N ARG A 174 22.17 -5.49 -1.66
CA ARG A 174 22.29 -4.80 -2.95
C ARG A 174 22.33 -5.84 -4.06
N GLN A 175 21.16 -6.17 -4.63
CA GLN A 175 21.10 -7.02 -5.81
C GLN A 175 21.87 -6.23 -6.87
N SER A 176 23.00 -6.76 -7.30
CA SER A 176 23.69 -6.26 -8.49
C SER A 176 22.63 -6.07 -9.57
N ARG A 177 22.53 -4.86 -10.12
CA ARG A 177 21.60 -4.47 -11.18
C ARG A 177 21.31 -5.63 -12.14
N THR A 178 20.17 -6.31 -11.97
CA THR A 178 19.81 -7.38 -12.90
C THR A 178 18.40 -7.15 -13.42
N LYS A 179 18.38 -6.74 -14.70
CA LYS A 179 17.27 -6.65 -15.66
C LYS A 179 16.19 -5.57 -15.52
N LEU A 180 15.83 -5.07 -14.33
CA LEU A 180 14.75 -4.06 -14.22
C LEU A 180 15.18 -2.62 -14.58
N ASP A 181 16.47 -2.28 -14.46
CA ASP A 181 17.00 -0.96 -14.86
C ASP A 181 16.92 -0.68 -16.38
N ARG A 182 16.63 -1.69 -17.20
CA ARG A 182 16.52 -1.52 -18.67
C ARG A 182 15.23 -0.80 -19.12
N TYR A 183 14.21 -0.70 -18.28
CA TYR A 183 12.91 -0.15 -18.67
C TYR A 183 12.62 1.25 -18.09
N CYS A 184 13.52 1.80 -17.26
CA CYS A 184 13.33 3.10 -16.59
C CYS A 184 14.40 4.15 -16.93
N THR A 185 15.08 4.03 -18.07
CA THR A 185 15.88 5.15 -18.59
C THR A 185 15.04 5.97 -19.58
N PRO A 186 14.84 7.28 -19.36
CA PRO A 186 14.25 8.14 -20.38
C PRO A 186 15.22 8.22 -21.56
N ARG A 187 14.72 7.96 -22.77
CA ARG A 187 15.38 8.38 -24.02
C ARG A 187 15.15 9.87 -24.24
#